data_AF-A0A4Q1BU84-F1
#
_entry.id   AF-A0A4Q1BU84-F1
#
_cell.length_a   1.000
_cell.length_b   1.000
_cell.length_c   1.000
_cell.angle_alpha   90.00
_cell.angle_beta   90.00
_cell.angle_gamma   90.00
#
_symmetry.space_group_name_H-M   'P 1'
#
loop_
_entity.id
_entity.type
_entity.pdbx_description
1 polymer ?
#
loop_
_entity_poly.entity_id
_entity_poly.type
_entity_poly.pdbx_seq_one_letter_code
_entity_poly.pdbx_strand_id
1 'polypeptide(L)'
;MRLLQTLRPVTHITIKSPTRHYVTSIHLKPRSFSSSYPTYSPRPLSPYRYPSALTFINTFSPLHSAGWRIRVLPCHSPPTTNNVEHRLPSKDYQKVERWEQLQMHRLVKTYLFNEWKEAIRFMRRIEELVEEHDHHPSILIGPALDHPSKKWSQAKGYIVEVSTHTHTPLSYIEPGTPKKATEDKPLPGITGKDLGFAQELEEVHRELSRMV
;
A
#
# COMPACT_ATOMS: atom_id res chain seq x y z
N MET A 1 -68.15 -12.35 -8.07
CA MET A 1 -68.15 -10.99 -7.47
C MET A 1 -66.76 -10.42 -7.63
N ARG A 2 -66.65 -9.28 -8.34
CA ARG A 2 -65.40 -8.56 -8.62
C ARG A 2 -65.02 -7.71 -7.40
N LEU A 3 -63.74 -7.67 -7.04
CA LEU A 3 -63.17 -6.55 -6.30
C LEU A 3 -61.79 -6.22 -6.87
N LEU A 4 -61.74 -5.01 -7.41
CA LEU A 4 -60.61 -4.35 -8.07
C LEU A 4 -59.62 -3.86 -7.00
N GLN A 5 -58.34 -4.15 -7.17
CA GLN A 5 -57.27 -3.43 -6.49
C GLN A 5 -56.62 -2.45 -7.47
N THR A 6 -56.61 -1.20 -7.04
CA THR A 6 -56.24 0.01 -7.78
C THR A 6 -54.73 0.20 -7.80
N LEU A 7 -54.18 0.39 -9.00
CA LEU A 7 -52.80 0.81 -9.23
C LEU A 7 -52.68 2.33 -8.99
N ARG A 8 -51.67 2.76 -8.25
CA ARG A 8 -51.34 4.19 -8.05
C ARG A 8 -50.50 4.72 -9.22
N PRO A 9 -50.67 5.99 -9.63
CA PRO A 9 -49.94 6.56 -10.75
C PRO A 9 -48.52 7.03 -10.39
N VAL A 10 -47.61 6.87 -11.34
CA VAL A 10 -46.24 7.39 -11.36
C VAL A 10 -46.27 8.86 -11.81
N THR A 11 -45.70 9.76 -11.00
CA THR A 11 -45.54 11.18 -11.35
C THR A 11 -44.20 11.42 -12.05
N HIS A 12 -44.25 11.81 -13.33
CA HIS A 12 -43.11 12.37 -14.06
C HIS A 12 -42.92 13.84 -13.66
N ILE A 13 -41.73 14.19 -13.18
CA ILE A 13 -41.32 15.58 -12.94
C ILE A 13 -40.43 16.02 -14.10
N THR A 14 -40.95 16.90 -14.95
CA THR A 14 -40.20 17.56 -16.04
C THR A 14 -39.74 18.93 -15.55
N ILE A 15 -38.43 19.11 -15.38
CA ILE A 15 -37.82 20.39 -15.03
C ILE A 15 -37.58 21.19 -16.31
N LYS A 16 -38.30 22.29 -16.49
CA LYS A 16 -38.06 23.29 -17.54
C LYS A 16 -36.98 24.26 -17.06
N SER A 17 -35.90 24.41 -17.83
CA SER A 17 -34.86 25.42 -17.63
C SER A 17 -35.35 26.81 -18.08
N PRO A 18 -35.16 27.88 -17.29
CA PRO A 18 -35.40 29.23 -17.76
C PRO A 18 -34.15 29.83 -18.40
N THR A 19 -34.30 30.23 -19.65
CA THR A 19 -33.42 31.13 -20.41
C THR A 19 -33.32 32.47 -19.66
N ARG A 20 -32.11 32.96 -19.38
CA ARG A 20 -31.89 34.31 -18.85
C ARG A 20 -30.86 35.09 -19.67
N HIS A 21 -31.26 36.32 -19.95
CA HIS A 21 -30.67 37.27 -20.87
C HIS A 21 -29.29 37.78 -20.44
N TYR A 22 -28.51 38.13 -21.47
CA TYR A 22 -27.25 38.87 -21.41
C TYR A 22 -27.38 40.19 -20.63
N VAL A 23 -26.48 40.39 -19.67
CA VAL A 23 -26.10 41.73 -19.19
C VAL A 23 -24.59 41.83 -19.31
N THR A 24 -24.16 42.71 -20.20
CA THR A 24 -22.77 43.07 -20.47
C THR A 24 -22.21 43.82 -19.26
N SER A 25 -21.35 43.18 -18.46
CA SER A 25 -20.57 43.87 -17.43
C SER A 25 -19.14 44.01 -17.92
N ILE A 26 -18.73 45.26 -18.12
CA ILE A 26 -17.41 45.64 -18.61
C ILE A 26 -16.45 45.50 -17.41
N HIS A 27 -15.77 44.35 -17.31
CA HIS A 27 -14.74 44.13 -16.29
C HIS A 27 -13.36 44.37 -16.90
N LEU A 28 -12.70 45.43 -16.43
CA LEU A 28 -11.32 45.76 -16.80
C LEU A 28 -10.41 44.61 -16.34
N LYS A 29 -9.78 43.93 -17.30
CA LYS A 29 -8.79 42.87 -17.04
C LYS A 29 -7.57 43.46 -16.30
N PRO A 30 -7.18 42.94 -15.13
CA PRO A 30 -5.80 43.07 -14.69
C PRO A 30 -4.94 42.24 -15.63
N ARG A 31 -3.87 42.86 -16.13
CA ARG A 31 -2.87 42.28 -17.02
C ARG A 31 -2.17 41.13 -16.31
N SER A 32 -2.63 39.90 -16.54
CA SER A 32 -1.96 38.71 -16.05
C SER A 32 -0.62 38.57 -16.78
N PHE A 33 0.47 38.69 -16.04
CA PHE A 33 1.76 38.20 -16.51
C PHE A 33 1.62 36.69 -16.67
N SER A 34 1.53 36.23 -17.92
CA SER A 34 1.67 34.83 -18.30
C SER A 34 3.10 34.40 -18.00
N SER A 35 3.34 34.00 -16.77
CA SER A 35 4.54 33.30 -16.36
C SER A 35 4.48 31.88 -16.92
N SER A 36 4.95 31.71 -18.16
CA SER A 36 5.17 30.41 -18.80
C SER A 36 6.40 29.73 -18.22
N TYR A 37 6.39 29.41 -16.92
CA TYR A 37 7.27 28.38 -16.41
C TYR A 37 6.53 27.06 -16.50
N PRO A 38 7.09 26.02 -17.15
CA PRO A 38 6.52 24.69 -17.03
C PRO A 38 6.51 24.33 -15.55
N THR A 39 5.32 24.21 -14.98
CA THR A 39 5.14 23.55 -13.69
C THR A 39 5.54 22.10 -13.90
N TYR A 40 6.82 21.81 -13.68
CA TYR A 40 7.31 20.45 -13.47
C TYR A 40 6.66 19.94 -12.18
N SER A 41 5.44 19.45 -12.29
CA SER A 41 4.93 18.52 -11.29
C SER A 41 5.84 17.29 -11.38
N PRO A 42 6.59 16.95 -10.32
CA PRO A 42 7.45 15.79 -10.36
C PRO A 42 6.58 14.59 -10.71
N ARG A 43 6.92 13.86 -11.78
CA ARG A 43 6.22 12.61 -12.09
C ARG A 43 6.30 11.72 -10.86
N PRO A 44 5.18 11.16 -10.38
CA PRO A 44 5.20 10.26 -9.25
C PRO A 44 6.15 9.11 -9.55
N LEU A 45 7.03 8.80 -8.60
CA LEU A 45 7.96 7.68 -8.73
C LEU A 45 7.14 6.39 -8.89
N SER A 46 7.63 5.49 -9.74
CA SER A 46 7.00 4.17 -9.92
C SER A 46 6.85 3.46 -8.57
N PRO A 47 5.69 2.84 -8.27
CA PRO A 47 5.45 2.20 -6.98
C PRO A 47 6.34 0.97 -6.74
N TYR A 48 6.95 0.41 -7.80
CA TYR A 48 7.91 -0.70 -7.71
C TYR A 48 9.33 -0.26 -7.30
N ARG A 49 9.55 1.05 -7.09
CA ARG A 49 10.84 1.59 -6.63
C ARG A 49 10.84 1.72 -5.12
N TYR A 50 12.03 1.66 -4.55
CA TYR A 50 12.22 2.04 -3.16
C TYR A 50 11.80 3.50 -2.95
N PRO A 51 10.96 3.79 -1.94
CA PRO A 51 10.57 5.15 -1.61
C PRO A 51 11.76 5.90 -0.97
N SER A 52 11.85 7.20 -1.22
CA SER A 52 12.80 8.04 -0.49
C SER A 52 12.59 7.95 1.01
N ALA A 53 13.64 8.18 1.81
CA ALA A 53 13.51 8.11 3.27
C ALA A 53 12.37 9.00 3.80
N LEU A 54 12.22 10.22 3.26
CA LEU A 54 11.13 11.12 3.67
C LEU A 54 9.75 10.58 3.25
N THR A 55 9.63 10.09 2.01
CA THR A 55 8.39 9.45 1.53
C THR A 55 8.04 8.25 2.40
N PHE A 56 9.01 7.38 2.67
CA PHE A 56 8.83 6.20 3.51
C PHE A 56 8.34 6.59 4.90
N ILE A 57 9.02 7.52 5.59
CA ILE A 57 8.65 7.94 6.94
C ILE A 57 7.23 8.52 6.97
N ASN A 58 6.89 9.38 6.01
CA ASN A 58 5.57 10.01 5.93
C ASN A 58 4.45 8.97 5.69
N THR A 59 4.69 8.00 4.82
CA THR A 59 3.70 6.96 4.49
C THR A 59 3.63 5.88 5.57
N PHE A 60 4.76 5.49 6.16
CA PHE A 60 4.84 4.39 7.13
C PHE A 60 4.46 4.81 8.55
N SER A 61 4.66 6.08 8.94
CA SER A 61 4.36 6.52 10.32
C SER A 61 2.92 6.24 10.78
N PRO A 62 1.87 6.52 9.96
CA PRO A 62 0.50 6.11 10.28
C PRO A 62 0.32 4.59 10.36
N LEU A 63 0.92 3.84 9.43
CA LEU A 63 0.87 2.37 9.42
C LEU A 63 1.50 1.76 10.68
N HIS A 64 2.65 2.30 11.09
CA HIS A 64 3.34 1.89 12.31
C HIS A 64 2.44 2.06 13.54
N SER A 65 1.75 3.21 13.61
CA SER A 65 0.78 3.52 14.67
C SER A 65 -0.41 2.56 14.63
N ALA A 66 -0.85 2.14 13.44
CA ALA A 66 -1.88 1.14 13.23
C ALA A 66 -1.42 -0.31 13.51
N GLY A 67 -0.16 -0.53 13.88
CA GLY A 67 0.35 -1.85 14.29
C GLY A 67 1.22 -2.56 13.25
N TRP A 68 1.49 -1.96 12.08
CA TRP A 68 2.43 -2.52 11.11
C TRP A 68 3.86 -2.47 11.63
N ARG A 69 4.64 -3.50 11.31
CA ARG A 69 6.03 -3.64 11.72
C ARG A 69 6.91 -4.01 10.54
N ILE A 70 8.16 -3.57 10.59
CA ILE A 70 9.20 -3.96 9.64
C ILE A 70 9.86 -5.23 10.18
N ARG A 71 10.03 -6.24 9.33
CA ARG A 71 10.73 -7.49 9.64
C ARG A 71 11.78 -7.79 8.59
N VAL A 72 12.91 -8.34 9.00
CA VAL A 72 13.95 -8.83 8.09
C VAL A 72 13.44 -10.11 7.40
N LEU A 73 13.64 -10.22 6.09
CA LEU A 73 13.39 -11.43 5.31
C LEU A 73 14.40 -12.51 5.71
N PRO A 74 13.98 -13.76 5.98
CA PRO A 74 14.92 -14.84 6.21
C PRO A 74 15.80 -15.03 4.98
N CYS A 75 17.11 -14.85 5.14
CA CYS A 75 18.07 -15.10 4.07
C CYS A 75 18.22 -16.61 3.90
N HIS A 76 17.68 -17.18 2.83
CA HIS A 76 17.88 -18.60 2.50
C HIS A 76 19.25 -18.80 1.84
N SER A 77 20.33 -18.75 2.63
CA SER A 77 21.54 -19.59 2.54
C SER A 77 22.64 -19.08 3.49
N PRO A 78 23.09 -19.87 4.48
CA PRO A 78 24.53 -19.93 4.72
C PRO A 78 25.16 -20.65 3.52
N PRO A 79 26.23 -20.12 2.89
CA PRO A 79 26.94 -20.86 1.87
C PRO A 79 27.62 -22.07 2.54
N THR A 80 27.05 -23.25 2.33
CA THR A 80 27.80 -24.49 2.47
C THR A 80 28.85 -24.51 1.35
N THR A 81 30.10 -24.78 1.72
CA THR A 81 31.28 -25.06 0.89
C THR A 81 32.23 -23.88 0.58
N ASN A 82 33.29 -23.86 1.39
CA ASN A 82 34.71 -23.65 1.06
C ASN A 82 35.12 -22.37 0.29
N ASN A 83 35.82 -21.49 1.02
CA ASN A 83 36.83 -20.55 0.52
C ASN A 83 36.40 -19.54 -0.55
N VAL A 84 35.55 -18.58 -0.17
CA VAL A 84 35.78 -17.15 -0.45
C VAL A 84 35.22 -16.37 0.73
N GLU A 85 36.05 -15.58 1.40
CA GLU A 85 35.60 -14.61 2.41
C GLU A 85 34.62 -13.61 1.76
N HIS A 86 33.33 -13.93 1.71
CA HIS A 86 32.31 -12.89 1.73
C HIS A 86 32.28 -12.34 3.16
N ARG A 87 33.24 -11.46 3.44
CA ARG A 87 33.21 -10.58 4.61
C ARG A 87 31.83 -9.94 4.66
N LEU A 88 31.06 -10.23 5.72
CA LEU A 88 30.12 -9.26 6.24
C LEU A 88 30.92 -7.95 6.41
N PRO A 89 30.57 -6.85 5.72
CA PRO A 89 31.40 -5.67 5.74
C PRO A 89 31.48 -5.14 7.17
N SER A 90 32.69 -5.22 7.68
CA SER A 90 33.22 -4.64 8.90
C SER A 90 32.80 -3.17 9.04
N LYS A 91 32.19 -2.83 10.18
CA LYS A 91 32.26 -1.58 10.97
C LYS A 91 32.26 -0.18 10.30
N ASP A 92 32.05 -0.05 8.99
CA ASP A 92 32.00 1.23 8.27
C ASP A 92 30.58 1.62 7.82
N TYR A 93 29.58 1.31 8.65
CA TYR A 93 28.16 1.67 8.43
C TYR A 93 27.85 3.18 8.55
N GLN A 94 28.85 4.07 8.51
CA GLN A 94 28.63 5.52 8.64
C GLN A 94 28.35 6.26 7.32
N LYS A 95 28.42 5.60 6.17
CA LYS A 95 28.06 6.20 4.86
C LYS A 95 27.33 5.24 3.91
N VAL A 96 26.52 4.34 4.47
CA VAL A 96 25.57 3.58 3.66
C VAL A 96 24.41 4.51 3.30
N GLU A 97 24.27 4.82 2.02
CA GLU A 97 23.11 5.57 1.51
C GLU A 97 21.80 4.94 2.00
N ARG A 98 20.87 5.79 2.40
CA ARG A 98 19.60 5.51 3.09
C ARG A 98 18.69 4.40 2.48
N TRP A 99 19.03 3.85 1.32
CA TRP A 99 18.22 2.91 0.53
C TRP A 99 18.39 1.44 0.95
N GLU A 100 19.54 1.07 1.52
CA GLU A 100 19.79 -0.30 2.00
C GLU A 100 18.90 -0.67 3.21
N GLN A 101 18.24 0.30 3.84
CA GLN A 101 17.38 0.08 5.01
C GLN A 101 16.06 -0.63 4.68
N LEU A 102 15.58 -0.57 3.43
CA LEU A 102 14.31 -1.20 3.02
C LEU A 102 14.50 -2.49 2.22
N GLN A 103 15.72 -2.72 1.71
CA GLN A 103 16.12 -3.98 1.11
C GLN A 103 16.14 -5.08 2.17
N MET A 104 15.80 -6.30 1.78
CA MET A 104 15.74 -7.47 2.65
C MET A 104 14.78 -7.32 3.84
N HIS A 105 13.81 -6.41 3.73
CA HIS A 105 12.76 -6.21 4.72
C HIS A 105 11.38 -6.42 4.13
N ARG A 106 10.40 -6.67 5.01
CA ARG A 106 8.98 -6.80 4.68
C ARG A 106 8.13 -6.10 5.73
N LEU A 107 6.94 -5.68 5.33
CA LEU A 107 5.91 -5.17 6.24
C LEU A 107 5.07 -6.33 6.76
N VAL A 108 4.80 -6.36 8.06
CA VAL A 108 3.99 -7.40 8.71
C VAL A 108 2.97 -6.78 9.65
N LYS A 109 1.74 -7.27 9.60
CA LYS A 109 0.71 -6.97 10.60
C LYS A 109 -0.18 -8.19 10.86
N THR A 110 -0.54 -8.38 12.13
CA THR A 110 -1.51 -9.39 12.57
C THR A 110 -2.81 -8.68 12.99
N TYR A 111 -3.92 -9.06 12.37
CA TYR A 111 -5.27 -8.65 12.73
C TYR A 111 -5.91 -9.74 13.60
N LEU A 112 -6.72 -9.35 14.59
CA LEU A 112 -7.44 -10.26 15.48
C LEU A 112 -8.95 -10.09 15.28
N PHE A 113 -9.64 -11.21 15.15
CA PHE A 113 -11.08 -11.31 14.94
C PHE A 113 -11.68 -12.22 16.01
N ASN A 114 -12.90 -11.92 16.45
CA ASN A 114 -13.56 -12.74 17.46
C ASN A 114 -14.11 -14.02 16.83
N GLU A 115 -14.58 -13.93 15.59
CA GLU A 115 -15.23 -15.03 14.88
C GLU A 115 -14.53 -15.36 13.55
N TRP A 116 -14.54 -16.64 13.20
CA TRP A 116 -13.97 -17.13 11.93
C TRP A 116 -14.59 -16.43 10.71
N LYS A 117 -15.91 -16.18 10.76
CA LYS A 117 -16.64 -15.53 9.67
C LYS A 117 -16.13 -14.11 9.38
N GLU A 118 -15.68 -13.39 10.40
CA GLU A 118 -15.12 -12.04 10.26
C GLU A 118 -13.75 -12.11 9.59
N ALA A 119 -12.89 -13.02 10.04
CA ALA A 119 -11.58 -13.27 9.43
C ALA A 119 -11.72 -13.66 7.94
N ILE A 120 -12.68 -14.52 7.59
CA ILE A 120 -12.94 -14.91 6.20
C ILE A 120 -13.48 -13.74 5.36
N ARG A 121 -14.34 -12.88 5.91
CA ARG A 121 -14.79 -11.67 5.20
C ARG A 121 -13.64 -10.73 4.92
N PHE A 122 -12.73 -10.55 5.88
CA PHE A 122 -11.53 -9.76 5.69
C PHE A 122 -10.60 -10.36 4.62
N MET A 123 -10.41 -11.68 4.63
CA MET A 123 -9.62 -12.40 3.61
C MET A 123 -10.15 -12.20 2.18
N ARG A 124 -11.47 -12.19 1.98
CA ARG A 124 -12.04 -11.92 0.64
C ARG A 124 -11.72 -10.52 0.15
N ARG A 125 -11.72 -9.53 1.03
CA ARG A 125 -11.31 -8.16 0.66
C ARG A 125 -9.81 -8.06 0.39
N ILE A 126 -8.99 -8.86 1.08
CA ILE A 126 -7.57 -9.00 0.73
C ILE A 126 -7.40 -9.57 -0.68
N GLU A 127 -8.13 -10.63 -1.03
CA GLU A 127 -8.10 -11.23 -2.38
C GLU A 127 -8.37 -10.18 -3.47
N GLU A 128 -9.42 -9.38 -3.30
CA GLU A 128 -9.75 -8.28 -4.24
C GLU A 128 -8.61 -7.25 -4.35
N LEU A 129 -8.01 -6.86 -3.22
CA LEU A 129 -6.86 -5.93 -3.22
C LEU A 129 -5.62 -6.54 -3.89
N VAL A 130 -5.38 -7.84 -3.74
CA VAL A 130 -4.24 -8.52 -4.37
C VAL A 130 -4.33 -8.44 -5.89
N GLU A 131 -5.53 -8.70 -6.43
CA GLU A 131 -5.79 -8.62 -7.87
C GLU A 131 -5.75 -7.17 -8.38
N GLU A 132 -6.34 -6.22 -7.64
CA GLU A 132 -6.31 -4.79 -8.01
C GLU A 132 -4.88 -4.23 -8.05
N HIS A 133 -4.05 -4.62 -7.08
CA HIS A 133 -2.68 -4.14 -6.98
C HIS A 133 -1.69 -4.96 -7.80
N ASP A 134 -2.06 -6.12 -8.33
CA ASP A 134 -1.13 -7.11 -8.87
C ASP A 134 0.07 -7.32 -7.92
N HIS A 135 -0.22 -7.49 -6.62
CA HIS A 135 0.79 -7.53 -5.56
C HIS A 135 0.39 -8.54 -4.49
N HIS A 136 1.17 -9.61 -4.38
CA HIS A 136 0.77 -10.81 -3.65
C HIS A 136 1.51 -10.92 -2.30
N PRO A 137 0.85 -10.63 -1.16
CA PRO A 137 1.44 -10.82 0.16
C PRO A 137 1.46 -12.31 0.56
N SER A 138 2.29 -12.64 1.54
CA SER A 138 2.14 -13.88 2.31
C SER A 138 1.08 -13.69 3.38
N ILE A 139 0.15 -14.64 3.50
CA ILE A 139 -0.94 -14.57 4.46
C ILE A 139 -0.99 -15.85 5.31
N LEU A 140 -1.09 -15.67 6.62
CA LEU A 140 -1.36 -16.74 7.59
C LEU A 140 -2.71 -16.47 8.25
N ILE A 141 -3.58 -17.46 8.28
CA ILE A 141 -4.87 -17.41 8.96
C ILE A 141 -5.03 -18.62 9.87
N GLY A 142 -5.54 -18.41 11.08
CA GLY A 142 -5.75 -19.51 12.02
C GLY A 142 -6.22 -19.02 13.40
N PRO A 143 -6.42 -19.94 14.36
CA PRO A 143 -6.68 -19.59 15.75
C PRO A 143 -5.55 -18.74 16.32
N ALA A 144 -5.90 -17.72 17.12
CA ALA A 144 -4.89 -16.84 17.73
C ALA A 144 -3.93 -17.60 18.66
N LEU A 145 -4.43 -18.66 19.29
CA LEU A 145 -3.69 -19.54 20.20
C LEU A 145 -2.53 -20.28 19.51
N ASP A 146 -2.67 -20.59 18.22
CA ASP A 146 -1.68 -21.37 17.46
C ASP A 146 -0.54 -20.49 16.92
N HIS A 147 -0.64 -19.17 17.10
CA HIS A 147 0.34 -18.24 16.56
C HIS A 147 1.66 -18.28 17.36
N PRO A 148 2.83 -18.34 16.70
CA PRO A 148 4.12 -18.52 17.37
C PRO A 148 4.52 -17.37 18.30
N SER A 149 3.97 -16.16 18.09
CA SER A 149 4.22 -15.03 18.98
C SER A 149 3.47 -15.18 20.31
N LYS A 150 4.23 -15.14 21.42
CA LYS A 150 3.71 -15.18 22.79
C LYS A 150 2.62 -14.13 23.07
N LYS A 151 2.60 -13.02 22.34
CA LYS A 151 1.56 -11.98 22.44
C LYS A 151 0.14 -12.54 22.27
N TRP A 152 -0.02 -13.58 21.46
CA TRP A 152 -1.33 -14.14 21.10
C TRP A 152 -1.65 -15.44 21.84
N SER A 153 -0.73 -15.95 22.66
CA SER A 153 -0.91 -17.21 23.41
C SER A 153 -2.12 -17.23 24.36
N GLN A 154 -2.64 -16.06 24.74
CA GLN A 154 -3.84 -15.92 25.56
C GLN A 154 -5.01 -15.27 24.82
N ALA A 155 -4.81 -14.87 23.56
CA ALA A 155 -5.86 -14.26 22.77
C ALA A 155 -6.90 -15.31 22.38
N LYS A 156 -8.19 -14.96 22.56
CA LYS A 156 -9.31 -15.75 22.04
C LYS A 156 -9.67 -15.23 20.65
N GLY A 157 -10.08 -16.14 19.77
CA GLY A 157 -10.51 -15.81 18.41
C GLY A 157 -9.51 -16.26 17.35
N TYR A 158 -9.52 -15.56 16.23
CA TYR A 158 -8.81 -15.91 15.01
C TYR A 158 -7.94 -14.75 14.56
N ILE A 159 -6.82 -15.05 13.94
CA ILE A 159 -5.92 -14.04 13.40
C ILE A 159 -5.82 -14.16 11.89
N VAL A 160 -5.51 -13.02 11.27
CA VAL A 160 -4.98 -12.94 9.92
C VAL A 160 -3.68 -12.17 10.01
N GLU A 161 -2.55 -12.82 9.78
CA GLU A 161 -1.26 -12.16 9.62
C GLU A 161 -0.97 -11.95 8.13
N VAL A 162 -0.71 -10.71 7.76
CA VAL A 162 -0.36 -10.31 6.41
C VAL A 162 1.09 -9.81 6.40
N SER A 163 1.87 -10.30 5.44
CA SER A 163 3.27 -10.00 5.28
C SER A 163 3.58 -9.68 3.82
N THR A 164 4.04 -8.46 3.51
CA THR A 164 4.22 -7.99 2.14
C THR A 164 5.60 -7.38 1.89
N HIS A 165 6.18 -7.70 0.74
CA HIS A 165 7.40 -7.12 0.19
C HIS A 165 7.40 -7.30 -1.33
N THR A 166 8.16 -6.48 -2.04
CA THR A 166 8.37 -6.60 -3.47
C THR A 166 9.56 -7.52 -3.76
N HIS A 167 9.34 -8.60 -4.52
CA HIS A 167 10.37 -9.57 -4.86
C HIS A 167 11.42 -9.05 -5.85
N THR A 168 10.99 -8.23 -6.81
CA THR A 168 11.84 -7.70 -7.90
C THR A 168 11.64 -6.19 -8.07
N PRO A 169 12.16 -5.37 -7.14
CA PRO A 169 12.01 -3.92 -7.22
C PRO A 169 12.77 -3.34 -8.42
N LEU A 170 12.30 -2.21 -8.93
CA LEU A 170 12.97 -1.50 -10.02
C LEU A 170 14.24 -0.82 -9.52
N SER A 171 15.38 -1.16 -10.11
CA SER A 171 16.70 -0.59 -9.79
C SER A 171 16.69 0.94 -9.90
N TYR A 172 17.36 1.62 -8.97
CA TYR A 172 17.64 3.05 -9.08
C TYR A 172 18.53 3.28 -10.32
N ILE A 173 18.07 4.10 -11.26
CA ILE A 173 18.87 4.54 -12.40
C ILE A 173 19.18 5.99 -12.14
N GLU A 174 20.43 6.31 -11.80
CA GLU A 174 20.87 7.70 -11.78
C GLU A 174 20.81 8.27 -13.20
N PRO A 175 20.20 9.46 -13.40
CA PRO A 175 20.25 10.13 -14.68
C PRO A 175 21.71 10.44 -15.05
N GLY A 176 22.23 9.80 -16.11
CA GLY A 176 23.55 10.11 -16.66
C GLY A 176 24.67 9.10 -16.35
N THR A 177 24.43 8.10 -15.51
CA THR A 177 25.41 7.01 -15.33
C THR A 177 25.32 6.00 -16.47
N PRO A 178 26.41 5.68 -17.17
CA PRO A 178 26.41 4.63 -18.19
C PRO A 178 26.02 3.30 -17.55
N LYS A 179 25.20 2.52 -18.26
CA LYS A 179 24.75 1.18 -17.87
C LYS A 179 25.97 0.25 -17.71
N LYS A 180 26.62 0.24 -16.56
CA LYS A 180 27.31 -0.97 -16.12
C LYS A 180 26.20 -1.91 -15.67
N ALA A 181 25.87 -2.86 -16.54
CA ALA A 181 25.12 -4.03 -16.17
C ALA A 181 25.97 -4.81 -15.15
N THR A 182 25.96 -4.40 -13.89
CA THR A 182 26.32 -5.30 -12.81
C THR A 182 25.14 -6.24 -12.65
N GLU A 183 25.39 -7.51 -12.94
CA GLU A 183 24.48 -8.66 -13.02
C GLU A 183 23.75 -9.02 -11.72
N ASP A 184 23.74 -8.12 -10.74
CA ASP A 184 23.14 -8.36 -9.44
C ASP A 184 21.62 -8.17 -9.54
N LYS A 185 20.90 -9.29 -9.39
CA LYS A 185 19.44 -9.28 -9.28
C LYS A 185 19.02 -8.28 -8.20
N PRO A 186 18.01 -7.42 -8.45
CA PRO A 186 17.55 -6.48 -7.44
C PRO A 186 17.13 -7.25 -6.19
N LEU A 187 17.64 -6.83 -5.03
CA LEU A 187 17.29 -7.45 -3.76
C LEU A 187 15.80 -7.21 -3.47
N PRO A 188 15.09 -8.17 -2.87
CA PRO A 188 13.71 -7.94 -2.44
C PRO A 188 13.64 -6.85 -1.37
N GLY A 189 12.50 -6.19 -1.21
CA GLY A 189 12.33 -5.23 -0.11
C GLY A 189 11.02 -4.46 -0.15
N ILE A 190 10.91 -3.44 0.71
CA ILE A 190 9.69 -2.62 0.86
C ILE A 190 9.69 -1.50 -0.17
N THR A 191 8.71 -1.48 -1.06
CA THR A 191 8.50 -0.44 -2.08
C THR A 191 7.22 0.35 -1.85
N GLY A 192 6.88 1.24 -2.80
CA GLY A 192 5.59 1.93 -2.81
C GLY A 192 4.39 0.98 -2.93
N LYS A 193 4.52 -0.17 -3.60
CA LYS A 193 3.46 -1.20 -3.68
C LYS A 193 3.10 -1.74 -2.30
N ASP A 194 4.11 -2.09 -1.52
CA ASP A 194 3.93 -2.62 -0.16
C ASP A 194 3.24 -1.62 0.77
N LEU A 195 3.66 -0.35 0.68
CA LEU A 195 3.07 0.73 1.46
C LEU A 195 1.63 1.03 1.05
N GLY A 196 1.35 1.13 -0.26
CA GLY A 196 0.00 1.39 -0.78
C GLY A 196 -0.96 0.27 -0.41
N PHE A 197 -0.55 -0.98 -0.63
CA PHE A 197 -1.32 -2.16 -0.24
C PHE A 197 -1.63 -2.16 1.27
N ALA A 198 -0.63 -1.89 2.11
CA ALA A 198 -0.82 -1.82 3.56
C ALA A 198 -1.79 -0.70 3.98
N GLN A 199 -1.77 0.46 3.30
CA GLN A 199 -2.69 1.56 3.56
C GLN A 199 -4.13 1.17 3.24
N GLU A 200 -4.39 0.66 2.04
CA GLU A 200 -5.74 0.26 1.62
C GLU A 200 -6.29 -0.89 2.47
N LEU A 201 -5.42 -1.81 2.88
CA LEU A 201 -5.80 -2.89 3.79
C LEU A 201 -6.25 -2.37 5.17
N GLU A 202 -5.64 -1.29 5.68
CA GLU A 202 -6.12 -0.63 6.90
C GLU A 202 -7.50 -0.01 6.72
N GLU A 203 -7.81 0.51 5.53
CA GLU A 203 -9.11 1.10 5.24
C GLU A 203 -10.19 0.03 5.22
N VAL A 204 -9.94 -1.08 4.52
CA VAL A 204 -10.80 -2.27 4.49
C VAL A 204 -11.04 -2.79 5.91
N HIS A 205 -9.98 -2.94 6.72
CA HIS A 205 -10.12 -3.43 8.09
C HIS A 205 -10.99 -2.49 8.92
N ARG A 206 -10.79 -1.17 8.79
CA ARG A 206 -11.57 -0.14 9.48
C ARG A 206 -13.03 -0.11 9.04
N GLU A 207 -13.31 -0.33 7.76
CA GLU A 207 -14.68 -0.43 7.24
C GLU A 207 -15.40 -1.65 7.81
N LEU A 208 -14.80 -2.82 7.74
CA LEU A 208 -15.39 -4.05 8.28
C LEU A 208 -15.62 -3.95 9.79
N SER A 209 -14.70 -3.31 10.52
CA SER A 209 -14.83 -3.08 11.97
C SER A 209 -15.99 -2.15 12.34
N ARG A 210 -16.52 -1.35 11.39
CA ARG A 210 -17.69 -0.48 11.62
C ARG A 210 -19.03 -1.14 11.29
N MET A 211 -19.00 -2.28 10.59
CA MET A 211 -20.21 -3.01 10.18
C MET A 211 -20.65 -4.07 11.21
N VAL A 212 -19.84 -4.27 12.26
CA VAL A 212 -20.10 -5.17 13.40
C VAL A 212 -20.53 -4.34 14.60
#